data_AF-D5UTN1-F1
#
_entry.id   AF-D5UTN1-F1
#
_cell.length_a   1.000
_cell.length_b   1.000
_cell.length_c   1.000
_cell.angle_alpha   90.00
_cell.angle_beta   90.00
_cell.angle_gamma   90.00
#
_symmetry.space_group_name_H-M   'P 1'
#
loop_
_entity.id
_entity.type
_entity.pdbx_description
1 polymer ?
#
loop_
_entity_poly.entity_id
_entity_poly.type
_entity_poly.pdbx_seq_one_letter_code
_entity_poly.pdbx_strand_id
1 'polypeptide(L)'
;MSNPQDPYGQNPYQDGYQQYPQQPYGGQPGYGQQPYGQQPGYGGQPGYGQQPYGQAAYGGGQPPQKPNRTPLYIAIGVAILLVIAVIVAAVVLITRDSGSSGGPSDTTAATSAGDPNDCGMPGTGLASEITDRVASGPLSFPVSAAPGWTKESYTVYAQSTAAAGLEKSIAGQPWQAGAEVGQTNFSTKLDPKDAATRMMPCIAAGQGYNKTNPRITDLSQPEAITVDGVAAAKVTAKILVSVQGVTTPGDVVTVIVVASAPQTYALLVEPIGFPDITAALKAVSDQLKVAKDV
;
A
#
# COMPACT_ATOMS: atom_id res chain seq x y z
N MET A 1 -36.04 21.29 64.56
CA MET A 1 -35.22 20.21 63.97
C MET A 1 -36.05 19.51 62.90
N SER A 2 -35.40 18.77 62.00
CA SER A 2 -36.00 17.92 60.94
C SER A 2 -36.38 18.58 59.59
N ASN A 3 -35.49 18.40 58.62
CA ASN A 3 -35.73 18.13 57.18
C ASN A 3 -35.71 16.57 56.99
N PRO A 4 -35.96 15.89 55.84
CA PRO A 4 -36.19 16.30 54.43
C PRO A 4 -37.55 15.76 53.86
N GLN A 5 -37.83 15.47 52.56
CA GLN A 5 -37.10 15.35 51.27
C GLN A 5 -38.09 15.40 50.06
N ASP A 6 -37.58 15.60 48.82
CA ASP A 6 -38.08 15.23 47.45
C ASP A 6 -39.59 15.33 47.06
N PRO A 7 -39.99 15.75 45.83
CA PRO A 7 -39.61 15.08 44.55
C PRO A 7 -39.63 15.85 43.18
N TYR A 8 -39.02 15.23 42.14
CA TYR A 8 -39.30 15.23 40.67
C TYR A 8 -39.95 16.41 39.88
N GLY A 9 -39.37 16.74 38.71
CA GLY A 9 -40.04 17.42 37.56
C GLY A 9 -39.05 18.06 36.55
N GLN A 10 -38.68 17.41 35.43
CA GLN A 10 -39.17 17.61 34.05
C GLN A 10 -39.17 19.04 33.48
N ASN A 11 -38.58 19.23 32.28
CA ASN A 11 -38.39 20.51 31.59
C ASN A 11 -38.72 20.42 30.07
N PRO A 12 -39.61 21.27 29.51
CA PRO A 12 -39.89 21.36 28.07
C PRO A 12 -39.35 22.63 27.37
N TYR A 13 -39.29 22.60 26.03
CA TYR A 13 -38.83 23.67 25.12
C TYR A 13 -39.77 24.89 25.03
N GLN A 14 -39.23 26.10 24.78
CA GLN A 14 -39.61 26.93 23.61
C GLN A 14 -38.71 28.16 23.30
N ASP A 15 -38.84 28.67 22.06
CA ASP A 15 -38.11 29.74 21.38
C ASP A 15 -38.23 31.18 21.92
N GLY A 16 -37.29 32.06 21.50
CA GLY A 16 -37.41 33.52 21.61
C GLY A 16 -36.31 34.31 20.89
N TYR A 17 -36.58 34.78 19.66
CA TYR A 17 -35.70 35.71 18.92
C TYR A 17 -36.01 37.18 19.29
N GLN A 18 -34.99 38.05 19.35
CA GLN A 18 -35.16 39.49 19.58
C GLN A 18 -34.78 40.34 18.36
N GLN A 19 -35.62 41.35 18.06
CA GLN A 19 -35.37 42.41 17.08
C GLN A 19 -34.76 43.65 17.74
N TYR A 20 -34.05 44.47 16.95
CA TYR A 20 -33.81 45.90 17.25
C TYR A 20 -33.98 46.73 15.95
N PRO A 21 -34.44 48.00 16.00
CA PRO A 21 -35.04 48.68 14.84
C PRO A 21 -34.09 49.60 14.04
N GLN A 22 -34.53 49.97 12.83
CA GLN A 22 -33.83 50.87 11.90
C GLN A 22 -34.03 52.36 12.19
N GLN A 23 -33.12 53.19 11.65
CA GLN A 23 -33.39 54.58 11.26
C GLN A 23 -32.74 54.90 9.89
N PRO A 24 -33.36 55.70 8.98
CA PRO A 24 -32.88 55.85 7.60
C PRO A 24 -32.44 57.28 7.20
N TYR A 25 -31.48 57.41 6.27
CA TYR A 25 -31.57 58.38 5.14
C TYR A 25 -30.46 58.24 4.08
N GLY A 26 -30.83 58.31 2.79
CA GLY A 26 -30.10 59.07 1.76
C GLY A 26 -29.03 58.40 0.86
N GLY A 27 -29.34 58.28 -0.44
CA GLY A 27 -28.42 58.72 -1.51
C GLY A 27 -27.60 57.69 -2.32
N GLN A 28 -28.10 57.32 -3.51
CA GLN A 28 -27.28 56.92 -4.68
C GLN A 28 -26.45 58.13 -5.20
N PRO A 29 -25.33 57.96 -5.96
CA PRO A 29 -25.22 57.09 -7.14
C PRO A 29 -23.91 56.26 -7.26
N GLY A 30 -23.82 55.45 -8.32
CA GLY A 30 -22.76 54.46 -8.50
C GLY A 30 -21.44 54.97 -9.08
N TYR A 31 -20.36 54.27 -8.72
CA TYR A 31 -19.02 54.31 -9.30
C TYR A 31 -18.66 52.85 -9.68
N GLY A 32 -17.96 52.54 -10.77
CA GLY A 32 -17.08 53.36 -11.59
C GLY A 32 -15.65 52.86 -11.48
N GLN A 33 -15.31 51.74 -12.12
CA GLN A 33 -13.94 51.20 -12.13
C GLN A 33 -13.07 51.95 -13.16
N GLN A 34 -11.81 52.19 -12.84
CA GLN A 34 -10.83 52.83 -13.73
C GLN A 34 -9.50 52.03 -13.82
N PRO A 35 -8.74 52.15 -14.94
CA PRO A 35 -7.60 51.29 -15.26
C PRO A 35 -6.21 51.92 -14.98
N TYR A 36 -5.17 51.09 -15.07
CA TYR A 36 -3.73 51.40 -14.93
C TYR A 36 -2.97 50.49 -15.93
N GLY A 37 -1.94 50.85 -16.72
CA GLY A 37 -1.19 52.09 -17.02
C GLY A 37 -0.16 51.81 -18.18
N GLN A 38 0.73 52.74 -18.58
CA GLN A 38 1.56 52.67 -19.84
C GLN A 38 3.03 53.21 -19.69
N GLN A 39 3.98 53.16 -20.66
CA GLN A 39 3.93 52.80 -22.10
C GLN A 39 5.07 51.94 -22.73
N PRO A 40 6.33 52.42 -22.93
CA PRO A 40 7.06 52.22 -24.21
C PRO A 40 8.36 51.39 -24.13
N GLY A 41 9.01 50.96 -25.24
CA GLY A 41 8.64 51.04 -26.68
C GLY A 41 9.85 50.91 -27.65
N TYR A 42 9.59 51.07 -28.97
CA TYR A 42 10.54 51.14 -30.12
C TYR A 42 11.38 49.91 -30.55
N GLY A 43 11.24 49.47 -31.82
CA GLY A 43 12.34 48.88 -32.62
C GLY A 43 12.07 47.64 -33.52
N GLY A 44 12.07 47.81 -34.86
CA GLY A 44 12.62 46.81 -35.81
C GLY A 44 11.69 45.96 -36.71
N GLN A 45 11.59 46.30 -38.02
CA GLN A 45 11.27 45.39 -39.16
C GLN A 45 12.53 44.57 -39.58
N PRO A 46 12.52 43.62 -40.57
CA PRO A 46 11.49 43.11 -41.51
C PRO A 46 11.27 41.56 -41.35
N GLY A 47 10.64 40.75 -42.23
CA GLY A 47 9.84 40.93 -43.46
C GLY A 47 10.14 39.89 -44.58
N TYR A 48 9.17 39.63 -45.49
CA TYR A 48 9.16 38.62 -46.60
C TYR A 48 9.10 37.13 -46.17
N GLY A 49 8.34 36.24 -46.83
CA GLY A 49 7.38 36.42 -47.94
C GLY A 49 6.49 35.17 -48.16
N GLN A 50 5.40 35.31 -48.91
CA GLN A 50 4.53 34.18 -49.33
C GLN A 50 4.83 33.75 -50.78
N GLN A 51 4.56 32.49 -51.12
CA GLN A 51 4.37 32.02 -52.49
C GLN A 51 3.25 30.96 -52.58
N PRO A 52 2.32 31.05 -53.56
CA PRO A 52 1.20 30.11 -53.73
C PRO A 52 1.32 29.22 -54.98
N TYR A 53 0.81 27.98 -54.91
CA TYR A 53 0.37 27.09 -56.03
C TYR A 53 -0.18 25.79 -55.37
N GLY A 54 -1.12 24.99 -55.90
CA GLY A 54 -1.93 25.00 -57.11
C GLY A 54 -2.88 23.77 -57.08
N GLN A 55 -3.94 23.73 -57.89
CA GLN A 55 -4.95 22.65 -57.86
C GLN A 55 -4.44 21.27 -58.34
N ALA A 56 -4.96 20.20 -57.73
CA ALA A 56 -5.28 18.94 -58.42
C ALA A 56 -6.33 18.13 -57.63
N ALA A 57 -7.24 17.45 -58.32
CA ALA A 57 -8.23 16.53 -57.74
C ALA A 57 -7.87 15.08 -58.08
N TYR A 58 -8.24 14.10 -57.23
CA TYR A 58 -8.77 12.76 -57.58
C TYR A 58 -8.81 11.81 -56.35
N GLY A 59 -9.73 10.84 -56.36
CA GLY A 59 -9.57 9.54 -55.69
C GLY A 59 -10.15 9.39 -54.28
N GLY A 60 -11.23 8.60 -54.15
CA GLY A 60 -11.75 8.16 -52.85
C GLY A 60 -10.95 7.00 -52.25
N GLY A 61 -10.81 6.98 -50.92
CA GLY A 61 -10.16 5.91 -50.16
C GLY A 61 -11.07 5.39 -49.04
N GLN A 62 -11.29 4.08 -49.02
CA GLN A 62 -12.17 3.39 -48.06
C GLN A 62 -11.54 3.31 -46.65
N PRO A 63 -12.31 3.47 -45.55
CA PRO A 63 -11.76 3.32 -44.20
C PRO A 63 -11.30 1.88 -43.93
N PRO A 64 -10.22 1.68 -43.14
CA PRO A 64 -9.62 0.37 -42.93
C PRO A 64 -10.53 -0.58 -42.16
N GLN A 65 -10.71 -1.80 -42.68
CA GLN A 65 -11.49 -2.84 -42.01
C GLN A 65 -10.72 -3.43 -40.82
N LYS A 66 -11.40 -3.58 -39.69
CA LYS A 66 -10.86 -4.17 -38.45
C LYS A 66 -10.67 -5.69 -38.64
N PRO A 67 -9.46 -6.25 -38.45
CA PRO A 67 -9.22 -7.68 -38.69
C PRO A 67 -9.96 -8.55 -37.67
N ASN A 68 -10.66 -9.57 -38.17
CA ASN A 68 -11.52 -10.42 -37.37
C ASN A 68 -10.69 -11.50 -36.63
N ARG A 69 -10.73 -11.51 -35.29
CA ARG A 69 -9.88 -12.38 -34.44
C ARG A 69 -10.48 -13.75 -34.15
N THR A 70 -11.64 -14.09 -34.69
CA THR A 70 -12.31 -15.40 -34.52
C THR A 70 -11.40 -16.63 -34.68
N PRO A 71 -10.52 -16.76 -35.71
CA PRO A 71 -9.65 -17.93 -35.83
C PRO A 71 -8.59 -18.05 -34.72
N LEU A 72 -8.17 -16.93 -34.10
CA LEU A 72 -7.21 -16.95 -32.98
C LEU A 72 -7.83 -17.59 -31.74
N TYR A 73 -9.11 -17.31 -31.45
CA TYR A 73 -9.82 -17.89 -30.32
C TYR A 73 -10.04 -19.41 -30.49
N ILE A 74 -10.26 -19.88 -31.72
CA ILE A 74 -10.37 -21.32 -32.01
C ILE A 74 -9.03 -22.03 -31.75
N ALA A 75 -7.90 -21.44 -32.18
CA ALA A 75 -6.57 -21.98 -31.91
C ALA A 75 -6.26 -22.07 -30.40
N ILE A 76 -6.63 -21.04 -29.63
CA ILE A 76 -6.48 -21.02 -28.17
C ILE A 76 -7.34 -22.11 -27.51
N GLY A 77 -8.59 -22.29 -27.95
CA GLY A 77 -9.49 -23.33 -27.42
C GLY A 77 -8.94 -24.76 -27.61
N VAL A 78 -8.37 -25.06 -28.78
CA VAL A 78 -7.72 -26.36 -29.04
C VAL A 78 -6.48 -26.55 -28.17
N ALA A 79 -5.64 -25.53 -28.00
CA ALA A 79 -4.46 -25.60 -27.13
C ALA A 79 -4.83 -25.89 -25.66
N ILE A 80 -5.87 -25.22 -25.14
CA ILE A 80 -6.35 -25.44 -23.76
C ILE A 80 -6.86 -26.88 -23.57
N LEU A 81 -7.62 -27.43 -24.53
CA LEU A 81 -8.11 -28.81 -24.45
C LEU A 81 -6.98 -29.85 -24.43
N LEU A 82 -5.91 -29.63 -25.20
CA LEU A 82 -4.73 -30.52 -25.20
C LEU A 82 -3.99 -30.47 -23.86
N VAL A 83 -3.83 -29.28 -23.26
CA VAL A 83 -3.20 -29.12 -21.94
C VAL A 83 -4.03 -29.82 -20.85
N ILE A 84 -5.36 -29.68 -20.87
CA ILE A 84 -6.25 -30.37 -19.92
C ILE A 84 -6.14 -31.89 -20.05
N ALA A 85 -6.08 -32.43 -21.28
CA ALA A 85 -5.92 -33.87 -21.51
C ALA A 85 -4.60 -34.42 -20.93
N VAL A 86 -3.50 -33.67 -21.05
CA VAL A 86 -2.19 -34.04 -20.48
C VAL A 86 -2.22 -34.02 -18.94
N ILE A 87 -2.88 -33.01 -18.34
CA ILE A 87 -3.03 -32.92 -16.87
C ILE A 87 -3.85 -34.11 -16.34
N VAL A 88 -4.96 -34.46 -16.98
CA VAL A 88 -5.77 -35.61 -16.59
C VAL A 88 -4.99 -36.93 -16.71
N ALA A 89 -4.20 -37.11 -17.78
CA ALA A 89 -3.34 -38.28 -17.93
C ALA A 89 -2.28 -38.39 -16.82
N ALA A 90 -1.66 -37.26 -16.43
CA ALA A 90 -0.69 -37.22 -15.34
C ALA A 90 -1.31 -37.60 -13.98
N VAL A 91 -2.51 -37.07 -13.66
CA VAL A 91 -3.24 -37.41 -12.42
C VAL A 91 -3.64 -38.90 -12.39
N VAL A 92 -4.07 -39.46 -13.53
CA VAL A 92 -4.42 -40.89 -13.63
C VAL A 92 -3.20 -41.81 -13.48
N LEU A 93 -2.01 -41.38 -13.93
CA LEU A 93 -0.77 -42.13 -13.69
C LEU A 93 -0.37 -42.09 -12.20
N ILE A 94 -0.41 -40.92 -11.56
CA ILE A 94 -0.06 -40.75 -10.13
C ILE A 94 -1.02 -41.53 -9.22
N THR A 95 -2.30 -41.65 -9.58
CA THR A 95 -3.30 -42.40 -8.80
C THR A 95 -3.30 -43.91 -9.04
N ARG A 96 -2.48 -44.45 -9.96
CA ARG A 96 -2.44 -45.90 -10.27
C ARG A 96 -1.29 -46.65 -9.63
N ASP A 97 -0.18 -46.00 -9.30
CA ASP A 97 0.92 -46.63 -8.55
C ASP A 97 0.70 -46.54 -7.03
N SER A 98 -0.17 -47.40 -6.52
CA SER A 98 -0.35 -47.65 -5.09
C SER A 98 0.08 -49.08 -4.76
N GLY A 99 1.39 -49.34 -4.66
CA GLY A 99 1.85 -50.72 -4.52
C GLY A 99 3.35 -51.00 -4.35
N SER A 100 4.01 -50.45 -3.33
CA SER A 100 5.04 -51.21 -2.59
C SER A 100 5.51 -50.53 -1.29
N SER A 101 5.64 -51.35 -0.25
CA SER A 101 6.22 -51.00 1.05
C SER A 101 7.75 -50.95 1.01
N GLY A 102 8.34 -49.83 1.45
CA GLY A 102 9.75 -49.68 1.80
C GLY A 102 9.87 -48.99 3.17
N GLY A 103 10.81 -49.42 4.00
CA GLY A 103 10.95 -48.97 5.39
C GLY A 103 11.44 -47.51 5.54
N PRO A 104 11.49 -47.00 6.79
CA PRO A 104 11.91 -45.63 7.06
C PRO A 104 13.41 -45.47 6.81
N SER A 105 13.75 -44.92 5.64
CA SER A 105 15.02 -44.21 5.48
C SER A 105 14.85 -42.80 6.03
N ASP A 106 15.73 -42.40 6.95
CA ASP A 106 15.87 -41.02 7.41
C ASP A 106 16.40 -40.11 6.28
N THR A 107 15.57 -39.85 5.28
CA THR A 107 15.71 -38.64 4.46
C THR A 107 15.10 -37.50 5.24
N THR A 108 15.95 -36.77 5.97
CA THR A 108 15.72 -35.37 6.31
C THR A 108 15.10 -34.70 5.09
N ALA A 109 13.83 -34.32 5.20
CA ALA A 109 13.16 -33.59 4.13
C ALA A 109 13.90 -32.27 3.99
N ALA A 110 14.77 -32.18 2.99
CA ALA A 110 15.33 -30.91 2.56
C ALA A 110 14.14 -30.09 2.07
N THR A 111 13.65 -29.19 2.93
CA THR A 111 12.68 -28.17 2.58
C THR A 111 13.25 -27.48 1.35
N SER A 112 12.60 -27.67 0.20
CA SER A 112 13.03 -27.01 -1.03
C SER A 112 12.89 -25.51 -0.81
N ALA A 113 13.99 -24.84 -0.46
CA ALA A 113 14.04 -23.40 -0.29
C ALA A 113 13.64 -22.78 -1.63
N GLY A 114 12.44 -22.21 -1.73
CA GLY A 114 11.96 -21.66 -2.99
C GLY A 114 12.85 -20.51 -3.44
N ASP A 115 13.29 -20.49 -4.71
CA ASP A 115 13.95 -19.42 -5.51
C ASP A 115 15.12 -18.54 -4.96
N PRO A 116 15.29 -18.39 -3.64
CA PRO A 116 15.55 -17.09 -2.99
C PRO A 116 14.76 -15.82 -3.38
N ASN A 117 14.48 -15.49 -4.65
CA ASN A 117 13.99 -14.16 -5.08
C ASN A 117 12.47 -14.04 -5.29
N ASP A 118 11.71 -15.14 -5.13
CA ASP A 118 10.24 -15.13 -5.18
C ASP A 118 9.67 -14.28 -4.03
N CYS A 119 9.32 -13.05 -4.34
CA CYS A 119 8.80 -12.09 -3.38
C CYS A 119 7.39 -12.38 -2.88
N GLY A 120 6.77 -13.50 -3.28
CA GLY A 120 5.35 -13.75 -3.09
C GLY A 120 4.51 -13.26 -4.27
N MET A 121 3.27 -13.73 -4.32
CA MET A 121 2.34 -13.36 -5.38
C MET A 121 1.94 -11.88 -5.28
N PRO A 122 1.70 -11.17 -6.39
CA PRO A 122 1.19 -9.81 -6.33
C PRO A 122 -0.21 -9.80 -5.67
N GLY A 123 -0.38 -8.95 -4.66
CA GLY A 123 -1.67 -8.66 -4.05
C GLY A 123 -2.50 -7.68 -4.87
N THR A 124 -3.58 -7.17 -4.28
CA THR A 124 -4.39 -6.08 -4.86
C THR A 124 -3.65 -4.74 -4.88
N GLY A 125 -2.62 -4.57 -4.04
CA GLY A 125 -1.93 -3.30 -3.79
C GLY A 125 -2.75 -2.28 -2.97
N LEU A 126 -4.02 -2.58 -2.68
CA LEU A 126 -4.91 -1.74 -1.88
C LEU A 126 -4.82 -2.15 -0.40
N ALA A 127 -4.74 -1.16 0.48
CA ALA A 127 -4.86 -1.40 1.91
C ALA A 127 -6.31 -1.80 2.28
N SER A 128 -6.44 -2.67 3.28
CA SER A 128 -7.72 -3.12 3.82
C SER A 128 -8.32 -2.06 4.74
N GLU A 129 -9.64 -2.09 4.94
CA GLU A 129 -10.31 -1.13 5.82
C GLU A 129 -9.84 -1.27 7.28
N ILE A 130 -9.62 -0.13 7.94
CA ILE A 130 -9.16 -0.03 9.33
C ILE A 130 -10.28 0.59 10.15
N THR A 131 -10.63 -0.02 11.29
CA THR A 131 -11.60 0.52 12.26
C THR A 131 -10.85 1.23 13.41
N ASP A 132 -10.96 0.68 14.62
CA ASP A 132 -10.23 0.96 15.86
C ASP A 132 -8.88 0.21 15.92
N ARG A 133 -8.76 -0.89 15.17
CA ARG A 133 -7.52 -1.67 15.01
C ARG A 133 -7.11 -1.76 13.56
N VAL A 134 -5.81 -1.81 13.36
CA VAL A 134 -5.18 -2.26 12.12
C VAL A 134 -5.00 -3.77 12.24
N ALA A 135 -5.56 -4.55 11.31
CA ALA A 135 -5.60 -6.00 11.43
C ALA A 135 -5.44 -6.68 10.07
N SER A 136 -4.75 -7.82 10.06
CA SER A 136 -4.69 -8.74 8.93
C SER A 136 -4.65 -10.17 9.42
N GLY A 137 -5.71 -10.94 9.14
CA GLY A 137 -5.90 -12.27 9.73
C GLY A 137 -5.81 -12.19 11.27
N PRO A 138 -5.03 -13.06 11.93
CA PRO A 138 -4.90 -13.06 13.38
C PRO A 138 -4.04 -11.91 13.95
N LEU A 139 -3.23 -11.21 13.15
CA LEU A 139 -2.31 -10.18 13.64
C LEU A 139 -2.96 -8.79 13.63
N SER A 140 -2.81 -8.04 14.71
CA SER A 140 -3.33 -6.66 14.80
C SER A 140 -2.60 -5.77 15.79
N PHE A 141 -2.71 -4.45 15.62
CA PHE A 141 -2.36 -3.44 16.62
C PHE A 141 -3.44 -2.34 16.68
N PRO A 142 -3.62 -1.63 17.82
CA PRO A 142 -4.64 -0.59 17.93
C PRO A 142 -4.20 0.69 17.21
N VAL A 143 -5.13 1.42 16.59
CA VAL A 143 -4.81 2.71 15.92
C VAL A 143 -4.22 3.73 16.90
N SER A 144 -4.59 3.64 18.19
CA SER A 144 -4.04 4.47 19.26
C SER A 144 -2.54 4.25 19.55
N ALA A 145 -1.91 3.21 18.99
CA ALA A 145 -0.46 3.01 19.10
C ALA A 145 0.35 4.04 18.30
N ALA A 146 -0.24 4.63 17.25
CA ALA A 146 0.38 5.63 16.39
C ALA A 146 -0.53 6.88 16.28
N PRO A 147 -0.66 7.67 17.37
CA PRO A 147 -1.61 8.78 17.42
C PRO A 147 -1.28 9.85 16.37
N GLY A 148 -2.30 10.27 15.61
CA GLY A 148 -2.17 11.28 14.55
C GLY A 148 -1.61 10.77 13.22
N TRP A 149 -1.38 9.46 13.07
CA TRP A 149 -1.04 8.84 11.79
C TRP A 149 -2.31 8.63 10.95
N THR A 150 -2.17 8.64 9.62
CA THR A 150 -3.27 8.44 8.67
C THR A 150 -3.37 6.99 8.25
N LYS A 151 -4.56 6.54 7.84
CA LYS A 151 -4.75 5.19 7.29
C LYS A 151 -4.09 5.12 5.91
N GLU A 152 -3.27 4.09 5.69
CA GLU A 152 -2.73 3.79 4.37
C GLU A 152 -3.89 3.49 3.39
N SER A 153 -3.72 3.92 2.14
CA SER A 153 -4.64 3.58 1.04
C SER A 153 -4.07 2.53 0.09
N TYR A 154 -2.74 2.38 0.09
CA TYR A 154 -2.00 1.41 -0.71
C TYR A 154 -0.97 0.71 0.18
N THR A 155 -0.72 -0.57 -0.10
CA THR A 155 0.21 -1.41 0.66
C THR A 155 1.66 -1.04 0.38
N VAL A 156 2.49 -0.96 1.42
CA VAL A 156 3.94 -0.76 1.29
C VAL A 156 4.59 -2.02 0.71
N TYR A 157 4.16 -3.21 1.16
CA TYR A 157 4.59 -4.50 0.61
C TYR A 157 3.50 -5.10 -0.30
N ALA A 158 3.60 -4.79 -1.59
CA ALA A 158 2.60 -5.18 -2.60
C ALA A 158 2.46 -6.70 -2.83
N GLN A 159 3.40 -7.50 -2.35
CA GLN A 159 3.36 -8.97 -2.37
C GLN A 159 2.76 -9.52 -1.07
N SER A 160 1.60 -8.97 -0.70
CA SER A 160 0.83 -9.35 0.49
C SER A 160 -0.64 -9.54 0.16
N THR A 161 -1.35 -10.31 0.98
CA THR A 161 -2.81 -10.37 1.00
C THR A 161 -3.37 -9.71 2.24
N ALA A 162 -4.46 -8.95 2.06
CA ALA A 162 -5.21 -8.28 3.13
C ALA A 162 -4.34 -7.40 4.06
N ALA A 163 -3.30 -6.74 3.53
CA ALA A 163 -2.50 -5.82 4.31
C ALA A 163 -3.31 -4.58 4.72
N ALA A 164 -2.97 -4.00 5.86
CA ALA A 164 -3.54 -2.76 6.40
C ALA A 164 -2.45 -2.05 7.22
N GLY A 165 -2.38 -0.72 7.14
CA GLY A 165 -1.37 0.03 7.87
C GLY A 165 -1.71 1.49 8.13
N LEU A 166 -0.84 2.13 8.91
CA LEU A 166 -0.86 3.57 9.17
C LEU A 166 0.42 4.20 8.66
N GLU A 167 0.29 5.36 8.04
CA GLU A 167 1.38 6.15 7.50
C GLU A 167 1.47 7.52 8.18
N LYS A 168 2.66 8.13 8.14
CA LYS A 168 2.84 9.54 8.54
C LYS A 168 3.82 10.22 7.60
N SER A 169 3.32 11.18 6.81
CA SER A 169 4.14 11.99 5.93
C SER A 169 5.18 12.80 6.70
N ILE A 170 6.39 12.88 6.16
CA ILE A 170 7.48 13.68 6.71
C ILE A 170 7.41 15.09 6.12
N ALA A 171 7.36 16.10 6.99
CA ALA A 171 7.17 17.48 6.58
C ALA A 171 8.27 17.97 5.61
N GLY A 172 7.87 18.62 4.52
CA GLY A 172 8.77 19.26 3.57
C GLY A 172 9.39 18.36 2.50
N GLN A 173 9.05 17.07 2.44
CA GLN A 173 9.59 16.13 1.45
C GLN A 173 8.59 15.03 1.09
N PRO A 174 8.69 14.39 -0.10
CA PRO A 174 7.83 13.27 -0.50
C PRO A 174 8.33 11.96 0.15
N TRP A 175 8.32 11.92 1.48
CA TRP A 175 8.74 10.76 2.28
C TRP A 175 7.73 10.49 3.39
N GLN A 176 7.61 9.25 3.85
CA GLN A 176 6.67 8.86 4.91
C GLN A 176 7.22 7.72 5.77
N ALA A 177 6.79 7.70 7.03
CA ALA A 177 6.87 6.52 7.87
C ALA A 177 5.66 5.61 7.62
N GLY A 178 5.81 4.31 7.92
CA GLY A 178 4.75 3.31 7.73
C GLY A 178 4.74 2.25 8.82
N ALA A 179 3.55 1.75 9.15
CA ALA A 179 3.30 0.68 10.11
C ALA A 179 2.18 -0.21 9.57
N GLU A 180 2.56 -1.31 8.92
CA GLU A 180 1.65 -2.21 8.20
C GLU A 180 1.62 -3.59 8.89
N VAL A 181 0.46 -4.24 8.88
CA VAL A 181 0.33 -5.70 9.09
C VAL A 181 -0.33 -6.34 7.88
N GLY A 182 0.13 -7.52 7.49
CA GLY A 182 -0.39 -8.24 6.33
C GLY A 182 -0.21 -9.74 6.44
N GLN A 183 -0.74 -10.47 5.46
CA GLN A 183 -0.48 -11.91 5.31
C GLN A 183 0.57 -12.15 4.23
N THR A 184 1.50 -13.05 4.50
CA THR A 184 2.51 -13.50 3.53
C THR A 184 1.87 -14.41 2.50
N ASN A 185 2.19 -14.25 1.22
CA ASN A 185 1.59 -15.03 0.11
C ASN A 185 2.63 -15.71 -0.80
N PHE A 186 3.76 -16.13 -0.21
CA PHE A 186 4.81 -16.89 -0.87
C PHE A 186 4.26 -18.15 -1.58
N SER A 187 4.86 -18.49 -2.71
CA SER A 187 4.53 -19.70 -3.49
C SER A 187 4.64 -21.00 -2.67
N THR A 188 5.51 -20.99 -1.66
CA THR A 188 5.75 -22.05 -0.69
C THR A 188 5.73 -21.44 0.71
N LYS A 189 5.09 -22.09 1.69
CA LYS A 189 5.07 -21.60 3.07
C LYS A 189 6.49 -21.69 3.65
N LEU A 190 7.00 -20.57 4.16
CA LEU A 190 8.34 -20.46 4.72
C LEU A 190 8.32 -20.48 6.26
N ASP A 191 9.43 -20.85 6.88
CA ASP A 191 9.65 -20.54 8.31
C ASP A 191 9.68 -19.01 8.50
N PRO A 192 9.19 -18.46 9.64
CA PRO A 192 9.26 -17.02 9.89
C PRO A 192 10.64 -16.39 9.68
N LYS A 193 11.74 -17.08 9.97
CA LYS A 193 13.10 -16.56 9.76
C LYS A 193 13.42 -16.37 8.29
N ASP A 194 13.10 -17.37 7.48
CA ASP A 194 13.33 -17.36 6.03
C ASP A 194 12.41 -16.33 5.37
N ALA A 195 11.14 -16.29 5.76
CA ALA A 195 10.17 -15.28 5.33
C ALA A 195 10.65 -13.86 5.62
N ALA A 196 11.00 -13.55 6.88
CA ALA A 196 11.42 -12.21 7.29
C ALA A 196 12.68 -11.75 6.52
N THR A 197 13.68 -12.64 6.39
CA THR A 197 14.92 -12.38 5.65
C THR A 197 14.66 -12.10 4.17
N ARG A 198 13.75 -12.87 3.55
CA ARG A 198 13.37 -12.77 2.14
C ARG A 198 12.52 -11.54 1.81
N MET A 199 11.70 -11.06 2.74
CA MET A 199 10.89 -9.86 2.53
C MET A 199 11.75 -8.60 2.31
N MET A 200 12.92 -8.48 2.95
CA MET A 200 13.75 -7.27 2.89
C MET A 200 14.16 -6.84 1.46
N PRO A 201 14.77 -7.69 0.60
CA PRO A 201 15.05 -7.33 -0.80
C PRO A 201 13.78 -7.02 -1.60
N CYS A 202 12.67 -7.67 -1.30
CA CYS A 202 11.39 -7.45 -1.97
C CYS A 202 10.74 -6.11 -1.61
N ILE A 203 10.85 -5.69 -0.35
CA ILE A 203 10.46 -4.35 0.11
C ILE A 203 11.32 -3.29 -0.60
N ALA A 204 12.65 -3.46 -0.64
CA ALA A 204 13.55 -2.54 -1.34
C ALA A 204 13.30 -2.47 -2.87
N ALA A 205 12.79 -3.55 -3.49
CA ALA A 205 12.35 -3.56 -4.88
C ALA A 205 10.90 -3.04 -5.08
N GLY A 206 10.16 -2.81 -4.00
CA GLY A 206 8.76 -2.42 -3.99
C GLY A 206 8.50 -0.96 -4.38
N GLN A 207 7.22 -0.58 -4.49
CA GLN A 207 6.82 0.75 -5.00
C GLN A 207 7.27 1.92 -4.11
N GLY A 208 7.47 1.70 -2.80
CA GLY A 208 8.02 2.73 -1.91
C GLY A 208 9.49 3.10 -2.22
N TYR A 209 10.24 2.20 -2.87
CA TYR A 209 11.69 2.33 -3.02
C TYR A 209 12.21 2.25 -4.46
N ASN A 210 11.47 1.65 -5.40
CA ASN A 210 11.97 1.32 -6.74
C ASN A 210 12.46 2.53 -7.60
N LYS A 211 12.02 3.75 -7.28
CA LYS A 211 12.44 5.00 -7.94
C LYS A 211 13.50 5.79 -7.15
N THR A 212 14.03 5.22 -6.07
CA THR A 212 14.85 5.94 -5.07
C THR A 212 16.33 5.52 -5.07
N ASN A 213 16.74 4.66 -6.01
CA ASN A 213 18.06 4.00 -6.03
C ASN A 213 18.42 3.33 -4.68
N PRO A 214 17.57 2.39 -4.21
CA PRO A 214 17.64 1.86 -2.86
C PRO A 214 18.84 0.93 -2.67
N ARG A 215 19.47 0.99 -1.50
CA ARG A 215 20.56 0.11 -1.09
C ARG A 215 20.30 -0.43 0.31
N ILE A 216 20.16 -1.75 0.42
CA ILE A 216 20.10 -2.42 1.72
C ILE A 216 21.49 -2.41 2.35
N THR A 217 21.61 -1.93 3.57
CA THR A 217 22.80 -2.06 4.43
C THR A 217 22.38 -2.55 5.82
N ASP A 218 23.33 -3.07 6.58
CA ASP A 218 23.12 -3.47 7.99
C ASP A 218 21.96 -4.47 8.21
N LEU A 219 21.68 -5.36 7.24
CA LEU A 219 20.68 -6.42 7.41
C LEU A 219 21.11 -7.37 8.53
N SER A 220 20.29 -7.43 9.58
CA SER A 220 20.50 -8.30 10.72
C SER A 220 20.35 -9.77 10.36
N GLN A 221 20.98 -10.65 11.14
CA GLN A 221 20.55 -12.05 11.20
C GLN A 221 19.10 -12.12 11.74
N PRO A 222 18.31 -13.15 11.36
CA PRO A 222 16.95 -13.32 11.86
C PRO A 222 16.93 -13.70 13.35
N GLU A 223 16.38 -12.81 14.16
CA GLU A 223 16.19 -12.98 15.61
C GLU A 223 14.90 -13.76 15.86
N ALA A 224 14.97 -14.85 16.63
CA ALA A 224 13.78 -15.57 17.09
C ALA A 224 13.15 -14.82 18.27
N ILE A 225 11.87 -14.48 18.15
CA ILE A 225 11.11 -13.73 19.16
C ILE A 225 9.72 -14.38 19.39
N THR A 226 8.91 -13.80 20.27
CA THR A 226 7.49 -14.11 20.36
C THR A 226 6.65 -12.85 20.24
N VAL A 227 5.47 -12.98 19.61
CA VAL A 227 4.45 -11.93 19.55
C VAL A 227 3.20 -12.50 20.19
N ASP A 228 2.78 -11.92 21.31
CA ASP A 228 1.62 -12.37 22.10
C ASP A 228 1.63 -13.87 22.49
N GLY A 229 2.84 -14.42 22.65
CA GLY A 229 3.08 -15.84 22.94
C GLY A 229 3.14 -16.77 21.71
N VAL A 230 2.93 -16.25 20.50
CA VAL A 230 3.10 -16.99 19.24
C VAL A 230 4.55 -16.83 18.76
N ALA A 231 5.16 -17.91 18.26
CA ALA A 231 6.52 -17.88 17.72
C ALA A 231 6.61 -16.93 16.52
N ALA A 232 7.70 -16.17 16.44
CA ALA A 232 7.93 -15.19 15.39
C ALA A 232 9.43 -15.01 15.12
N ALA A 233 9.77 -14.38 14.01
CA ALA A 233 11.13 -13.96 13.70
C ALA A 233 11.15 -12.50 13.26
N LYS A 234 12.24 -11.80 13.60
CA LYS A 234 12.46 -10.39 13.29
C LYS A 234 13.76 -10.21 12.52
N VAL A 235 13.73 -9.41 11.46
CA VAL A 235 14.93 -8.83 10.86
C VAL A 235 14.79 -7.30 10.81
N THR A 236 15.92 -6.62 10.88
CA THR A 236 16.02 -5.18 10.66
C THR A 236 17.12 -4.90 9.66
N ALA A 237 16.93 -3.91 8.77
CA ALA A 237 17.97 -3.41 7.89
C ALA A 237 17.80 -1.89 7.71
N LYS A 238 18.81 -1.22 7.14
CA LYS A 238 18.65 0.12 6.57
C LYS A 238 18.40 0.00 5.08
N ILE A 239 17.38 0.67 4.56
CA ILE A 239 17.19 0.87 3.13
C ILE A 239 17.58 2.32 2.84
N LEU A 240 18.84 2.53 2.45
CA LEU A 240 19.37 3.85 2.10
C LEU A 240 18.88 4.27 0.71
N VAL A 241 18.55 5.54 0.53
CA VAL A 241 18.00 6.09 -0.71
C VAL A 241 18.80 7.27 -1.24
N SER A 242 18.58 7.62 -2.50
CA SER A 242 19.29 8.68 -3.21
C SER A 242 18.41 9.24 -4.33
N VAL A 243 17.50 10.15 -3.98
CA VAL A 243 16.56 10.79 -4.92
C VAL A 243 16.48 12.29 -4.68
N GLN A 244 16.29 13.07 -5.75
CA GLN A 244 16.20 14.53 -5.68
C GLN A 244 14.95 14.97 -4.88
N GLY A 245 15.12 15.92 -3.95
CA GLY A 245 14.02 16.48 -3.16
C GLY A 245 13.67 15.70 -1.89
N VAL A 246 14.37 14.60 -1.60
CA VAL A 246 14.30 13.89 -0.31
C VAL A 246 15.59 14.17 0.46
N THR A 247 15.45 14.61 1.72
CA THR A 247 16.56 14.86 2.64
C THR A 247 16.75 13.72 3.65
N THR A 248 15.73 12.89 3.85
CA THR A 248 15.85 11.64 4.61
C THR A 248 16.87 10.70 3.94
N PRO A 249 17.87 10.15 4.67
CA PRO A 249 18.85 9.22 4.09
C PRO A 249 18.29 7.88 3.61
N GLY A 250 17.03 7.57 3.96
CA GLY A 250 16.38 6.27 3.85
C GLY A 250 15.74 5.88 5.17
N ASP A 251 15.39 4.61 5.33
CA ASP A 251 14.67 4.12 6.50
C ASP A 251 15.43 3.01 7.22
N VAL A 252 15.21 2.87 8.53
CA VAL A 252 15.37 1.61 9.25
C VAL A 252 14.08 0.84 9.05
N VAL A 253 14.15 -0.30 8.36
CA VAL A 253 13.01 -1.18 8.11
C VAL A 253 13.11 -2.38 9.01
N THR A 254 12.05 -2.66 9.77
CA THR A 254 11.91 -3.86 10.59
C THR A 254 10.76 -4.71 10.07
N VAL A 255 11.05 -5.98 9.82
CA VAL A 255 10.07 -7.00 9.42
C VAL A 255 9.95 -8.01 10.55
N ILE A 256 8.75 -8.24 11.04
CA ILE A 256 8.42 -9.30 12.00
C ILE A 256 7.47 -10.27 11.31
N VAL A 257 7.85 -11.52 11.11
CA VAL A 257 6.95 -12.57 10.61
C VAL A 257 6.51 -13.45 11.78
N VAL A 258 5.21 -13.73 11.87
CA VAL A 258 4.57 -14.49 12.95
C VAL A 258 4.13 -15.85 12.43
N ALA A 259 4.39 -16.92 13.18
CA ALA A 259 4.05 -18.31 12.85
C ALA A 259 2.55 -18.64 12.97
N SER A 260 1.69 -17.68 12.65
CA SER A 260 0.23 -17.81 12.68
C SER A 260 -0.31 -18.62 11.50
N ALA A 261 -1.61 -18.89 11.52
CA ALA A 261 -2.37 -19.43 10.39
C ALA A 261 -3.56 -18.49 10.09
N PRO A 262 -3.62 -17.83 8.91
CA PRO A 262 -2.56 -17.67 7.91
C PRO A 262 -1.28 -17.03 8.50
N GLN A 263 -0.13 -17.22 7.84
CA GLN A 263 1.13 -16.60 8.26
C GLN A 263 1.06 -15.08 8.03
N THR A 264 1.34 -14.31 9.08
CA THR A 264 1.23 -12.85 9.08
C THR A 264 2.58 -12.20 9.28
N TYR A 265 2.69 -10.93 8.90
CA TYR A 265 3.84 -10.09 9.19
C TYR A 265 3.41 -8.72 9.71
N ALA A 266 4.30 -8.06 10.45
CA ALA A 266 4.32 -6.62 10.65
C ALA A 266 5.53 -6.01 9.94
N LEU A 267 5.32 -4.89 9.26
CA LEU A 267 6.33 -4.11 8.56
C LEU A 267 6.35 -2.70 9.15
N LEU A 268 7.48 -2.31 9.73
CA LEU A 268 7.70 -1.00 10.35
C LEU A 268 8.78 -0.27 9.55
N VAL A 269 8.43 0.91 9.02
CA VAL A 269 9.30 1.75 8.18
C VAL A 269 9.59 3.04 8.93
N GLU A 270 10.82 3.17 9.43
CA GLU A 270 11.30 4.29 10.25
C GLU A 270 12.26 5.19 9.47
N PRO A 271 11.83 6.35 8.96
CA PRO A 271 12.69 7.40 8.44
C PRO A 271 13.87 7.71 9.36
N ILE A 272 15.09 7.58 8.82
CA ILE A 272 16.32 7.78 9.58
C ILE A 272 16.41 9.23 10.06
N GLY A 273 16.48 9.41 11.38
CA GLY A 273 16.62 10.71 12.04
C GLY A 273 15.35 11.26 12.71
N PHE A 274 14.26 10.50 12.76
CA PHE A 274 12.97 10.93 13.29
C PHE A 274 12.59 10.22 14.60
N PRO A 275 13.07 10.68 15.78
CA PRO A 275 12.91 9.96 17.05
C PRO A 275 11.45 9.87 17.55
N ASP A 276 10.57 10.76 17.10
CA ASP A 276 9.12 10.67 17.37
C ASP A 276 8.47 9.51 16.61
N ILE A 277 8.98 9.19 15.41
CA ILE A 277 8.59 8.01 14.64
C ILE A 277 9.14 6.74 15.30
N THR A 278 10.41 6.72 15.73
CA THR A 278 11.00 5.60 16.48
C THR A 278 10.14 5.22 17.69
N ALA A 279 9.68 6.21 18.45
CA ALA A 279 8.82 6.01 19.62
C ALA A 279 7.44 5.42 19.24
N ALA A 280 6.81 5.93 18.17
CA ALA A 280 5.53 5.43 17.70
C ALA A 280 5.62 4.00 17.15
N LEU A 281 6.63 3.68 16.34
CA LEU A 281 6.83 2.34 15.79
C LEU A 281 7.20 1.32 16.88
N LYS A 282 7.95 1.73 17.91
CA LYS A 282 8.14 0.90 19.10
C LYS A 282 6.79 0.63 19.80
N ALA A 283 5.96 1.66 19.99
CA ALA A 283 4.65 1.50 20.62
C ALA A 283 3.69 0.61 19.80
N VAL A 284 3.80 0.61 18.46
CA VAL A 284 3.11 -0.36 17.58
C VAL A 284 3.64 -1.77 17.82
N SER A 285 4.96 -1.97 17.76
CA SER A 285 5.61 -3.27 17.98
C SER A 285 5.26 -3.88 19.34
N ASP A 286 5.27 -3.08 20.41
CA ASP A 286 4.94 -3.51 21.78
C ASP A 286 3.46 -3.90 21.94
N GLN A 287 2.58 -3.44 21.04
CA GLN A 287 1.12 -3.63 21.07
C GLN A 287 0.59 -4.59 19.98
N LEU A 288 1.48 -5.28 19.26
CA LEU A 288 1.09 -6.38 18.37
C LEU A 288 0.40 -7.49 19.18
N LYS A 289 -0.76 -7.93 18.67
CA LYS A 289 -1.60 -8.98 19.25
C LYS A 289 -1.91 -10.04 18.21
N VAL A 290 -1.94 -11.30 18.65
CA VAL A 290 -2.23 -12.45 17.81
C VAL A 290 -3.48 -13.13 18.35
N ALA A 291 -4.61 -12.94 17.66
CA ALA A 291 -5.83 -13.68 17.95
C ALA A 291 -5.56 -15.18 17.74
N LYS A 292 -5.95 -16.00 18.72
CA LYS A 292 -5.64 -17.44 18.72
C LYS A 292 -6.56 -18.27 17.84
N ASP A 293 -7.72 -17.72 17.50
CA ASP A 293 -8.73 -18.33 16.64
C ASP A 293 -9.32 -17.24 15.72
N VAL A 294 -9.07 -17.34 14.40
CA VAL A 294 -9.68 -16.52 13.33
C VAL A 294 -9.89 -17.39 12.09
#